data_AF-A0A6L3ZT37-F1
#
_entry.id   AF-A0A6L3ZT37-F1
#
_cell.length_a   1.000
_cell.length_b   1.000
_cell.length_c   1.000
_cell.angle_alpha   90.00
_cell.angle_beta   90.00
_cell.angle_gamma   90.00
#
_symmetry.space_group_name_H-M   'P 1'
#
loop_
_entity.id
_entity.type
_entity.pdbx_description
1 polymer ?
#
loop_
_entity_poly.entity_id
_entity_poly.type
_entity_poly.pdbx_seq_one_letter_code
_entity_poly.pdbx_strand_id
1 'polypeptide(L)'
;VAVRIDHIGSTSIVGMAAKPILDIQISVAGFEPFDRILKPMESLGYGWRNDNPELTKRYFREPPGTRRTHIHVREAGSWSEQMALLFRDYLRLHPDDCAAYVELKNGLAVQYRDDRVAYTDAKDPFVWQILSKADKWSQMVGWRPGPSDV
;
A
#
# COMPACT_ATOMS: atom_id res chain seq x y z
N VAL A 1 -2.68 -13.39 14.07
CA VAL A 1 -2.19 -12.30 14.95
C VAL A 1 -1.16 -11.50 14.17
N ALA A 2 -1.23 -10.17 14.23
CA ALA A 2 -0.34 -9.29 13.47
C ALA A 2 1.10 -9.37 14.00
N VAL A 3 2.06 -9.39 13.07
CA VAL A 3 3.50 -9.29 13.34
C VAL A 3 3.94 -7.83 13.32
N ARG A 4 3.34 -7.01 12.45
CA ARG A 4 3.58 -5.56 12.32
C ARG A 4 2.40 -4.88 11.64
N ILE A 5 2.19 -3.59 11.93
CA ILE A 5 1.18 -2.75 11.29
C ILE A 5 1.83 -1.45 10.83
N ASP A 6 1.73 -1.17 9.53
CA ASP A 6 2.43 -0.06 8.90
C ASP A 6 1.47 0.78 8.06
N HIS A 7 1.55 2.10 8.21
CA HIS A 7 0.96 3.02 7.25
C HIS A 7 1.79 3.00 5.96
N ILE A 8 1.13 2.64 4.85
CA ILE A 8 1.72 2.57 3.51
C ILE A 8 0.96 3.48 2.54
N GLY A 9 1.31 3.42 1.25
CA GLY A 9 0.67 4.20 0.21
C GLY A 9 1.02 5.70 0.30
N SER A 10 0.44 6.50 -0.60
CA SER A 10 0.82 7.91 -0.73
C SER A 10 0.59 8.74 0.54
N THR A 11 -0.44 8.41 1.34
CA THR A 11 -0.74 9.17 2.57
C THR A 11 0.28 8.96 3.68
N SER A 12 1.14 7.94 3.58
CA SER A 12 2.22 7.68 4.54
C SER A 12 3.50 8.49 4.25
N ILE A 13 3.53 9.24 3.15
CA ILE A 13 4.69 10.02 2.71
C ILE A 13 4.41 11.50 2.98
N VAL A 14 5.15 12.09 3.90
CA VAL A 14 5.00 13.50 4.28
C VAL A 14 5.22 14.39 3.06
N GLY A 15 4.31 15.34 2.82
CA GLY A 15 4.38 16.26 1.68
C GLY A 15 3.84 15.71 0.35
N MET A 16 3.44 14.43 0.28
CA MET A 16 2.89 13.85 -0.94
C MET A 16 1.39 14.15 -1.09
N ALA A 17 1.00 14.83 -2.18
CA ALA A 17 -0.40 14.96 -2.56
C ALA A 17 -1.03 13.58 -2.83
N ALA A 18 -2.16 13.29 -2.19
CA ALA A 18 -2.80 11.98 -2.23
C ALA A 18 -4.32 12.09 -2.15
N LYS A 19 -5.02 11.09 -2.69
CA LYS A 19 -6.45 10.89 -2.37
C LYS A 19 -6.56 10.68 -0.84
N PRO A 20 -7.61 11.17 -0.17
CA PRO A 20 -7.77 11.06 1.28
C PRO A 20 -8.20 9.63 1.68
N ILE A 21 -7.36 8.65 1.35
CA ILE A 21 -7.53 7.23 1.57
C ILE A 21 -6.30 6.76 2.36
N LEU A 22 -6.53 6.14 3.51
CA LEU A 22 -5.46 5.50 4.27
C LEU A 22 -5.24 4.09 3.71
N ASP A 23 -3.99 3.74 3.46
CA ASP A 23 -3.59 2.38 3.10
C ASP A 23 -2.78 1.81 4.27
N ILE A 24 -3.29 0.78 4.94
CA ILE A 24 -2.63 0.13 6.06
C ILE A 24 -2.19 -1.26 5.64
N GLN A 25 -0.94 -1.61 5.91
CA GLN A 25 -0.43 -2.96 5.78
C GLN A 25 -0.45 -3.63 7.15
N ILE A 26 -1.00 -4.85 7.21
CA ILE A 26 -0.85 -5.73 8.36
C ILE A 26 -0.07 -6.96 7.90
N SER A 27 1.13 -7.15 8.42
CA SER A 27 1.90 -8.35 8.12
C SER A 27 1.56 -9.45 9.14
N VAL A 28 1.29 -10.66 8.67
CA VAL A 28 0.97 -11.84 9.48
C VAL A 28 1.95 -12.97 9.18
N ALA A 29 2.13 -13.91 10.11
CA ALA A 29 3.02 -15.06 9.87
C ALA A 29 2.52 -16.00 8.76
N GLY A 30 1.21 -16.02 8.53
CA GLY A 30 0.56 -16.83 7.51
C GLY A 30 -0.93 -16.49 7.45
N PHE A 31 -1.59 -16.87 6.35
CA PHE A 31 -3.04 -16.64 6.23
C PHE A 31 -3.89 -17.64 7.00
N GLU A 32 -3.41 -18.87 7.20
CA GLU A 32 -4.23 -19.93 7.80
C GLU A 32 -3.98 -20.14 9.30
N PRO A 33 -5.03 -20.46 10.09
CA PRO A 33 -6.44 -20.48 9.69
C PRO A 33 -7.00 -19.06 9.49
N PHE A 34 -7.64 -18.80 8.35
CA PHE A 34 -8.06 -17.45 7.94
C PHE A 34 -9.03 -16.76 8.91
N ASP A 35 -9.81 -17.53 9.67
CA ASP A 35 -10.66 -17.06 10.76
C ASP A 35 -9.93 -16.17 11.78
N ARG A 36 -8.63 -16.38 11.99
CA ARG A 36 -7.79 -15.56 12.89
C ARG A 36 -7.54 -14.14 12.37
N ILE A 37 -7.82 -13.90 11.09
CA ILE A 37 -7.72 -12.60 10.42
C ILE A 37 -9.14 -12.06 10.20
N LEU A 38 -10.03 -12.89 9.65
CA LEU A 38 -11.38 -12.48 9.25
C LEU A 38 -12.21 -11.98 10.44
N LYS A 39 -12.33 -12.77 11.52
CA LYS A 39 -13.22 -12.45 12.65
C LYS A 39 -12.85 -11.11 13.33
N PRO A 40 -11.57 -10.82 13.66
CA PRO A 40 -11.20 -9.51 14.20
C PRO A 40 -11.51 -8.36 13.23
N MET A 41 -11.25 -8.53 11.93
CA MET A 41 -11.54 -7.48 10.92
C MET A 41 -13.03 -7.17 10.85
N GLU A 42 -13.88 -8.20 10.78
CA GLU A 42 -15.33 -8.05 10.74
C GLU A 42 -15.86 -7.42 12.03
N SER A 43 -15.30 -7.77 13.20
CA SER A 43 -15.67 -7.15 14.48
C SER A 43 -15.38 -5.64 14.54
N LEU A 44 -14.40 -5.17 13.75
CA LEU A 44 -14.05 -3.76 13.58
C LEU A 44 -14.83 -3.11 12.42
N GLY A 45 -15.69 -3.86 11.73
CA GLY A 45 -16.49 -3.39 10.59
C GLY A 45 -15.77 -3.41 9.24
N TYR A 46 -14.55 -3.96 9.15
CA TYR A 46 -13.81 -4.08 7.90
C TYR A 46 -14.28 -5.29 7.10
N GLY A 47 -14.86 -5.04 5.93
CA GLY A 47 -15.37 -6.09 5.04
C GLY A 47 -14.29 -6.69 4.16
N TRP A 48 -14.19 -8.01 4.12
CA TRP A 48 -13.30 -8.75 3.22
C TRP A 48 -13.75 -8.61 1.76
N ARG A 49 -12.81 -8.31 0.87
CA ARG A 49 -12.99 -8.29 -0.59
C ARG A 49 -12.44 -9.58 -1.19
N ASN A 50 -13.27 -10.62 -1.17
CA ASN A 50 -12.90 -11.95 -1.68
C ASN A 50 -12.80 -12.01 -3.22
N ASP A 51 -13.36 -11.01 -3.91
CA ASP A 51 -13.33 -10.79 -5.35
C ASP A 51 -12.07 -10.04 -5.81
N ASN A 52 -11.19 -9.63 -4.88
CA ASN A 52 -9.94 -8.98 -5.22
C ASN A 52 -9.03 -9.93 -6.01
N PRO A 53 -8.61 -9.57 -7.24
CA PRO A 53 -7.84 -10.49 -8.10
C PRO A 53 -6.39 -10.70 -7.63
N GLU A 54 -5.85 -9.80 -6.80
CA GLU A 54 -4.51 -9.94 -6.23
C GLU A 54 -4.51 -10.92 -5.04
N LEU A 55 -4.07 -12.15 -5.29
CA LEU A 55 -4.07 -13.25 -4.31
C LEU A 55 -2.92 -13.19 -3.29
N THR A 56 -1.90 -12.37 -3.54
CA THR A 56 -0.73 -12.19 -2.65
C THR A 56 -1.06 -11.48 -1.34
N LYS A 57 -2.30 -10.99 -1.20
CA LYS A 57 -2.81 -10.34 0.01
C LYS A 57 -4.25 -10.75 0.31
N ARG A 58 -4.75 -10.40 1.50
CA ARG A 58 -6.18 -10.34 1.82
C ARG A 58 -6.56 -8.88 1.97
N TYR A 59 -7.53 -8.44 1.18
CA TYR A 59 -7.89 -7.04 1.08
C TYR A 59 -9.20 -6.79 1.83
N PHE A 60 -9.19 -5.79 2.70
CA PHE A 60 -10.37 -5.37 3.45
C PHE A 60 -10.62 -3.88 3.26
N ARG A 61 -11.89 -3.49 3.42
CA ARG A 61 -12.33 -2.11 3.24
C ARG A 61 -13.18 -1.66 4.40
N GLU A 62 -13.08 -0.37 4.67
CA GLU A 62 -13.89 0.34 5.64
C GLU A 62 -15.40 0.11 5.42
N PRO A 63 -16.22 0.19 6.49
CA PRO A 63 -17.67 0.20 6.34
C PRO A 63 -18.15 1.48 5.62
N PRO A 64 -19.26 1.42 4.87
CA PRO A 64 -19.80 2.58 4.17
C PRO A 64 -20.02 3.79 5.08
N GLY A 65 -19.75 4.99 4.57
CA GLY A 65 -19.94 6.25 5.33
C GLY A 65 -18.80 6.60 6.30
N THR A 66 -17.78 5.75 6.44
CA THR A 66 -16.60 6.03 7.27
C THR A 66 -15.41 6.52 6.44
N ARG A 67 -14.34 6.96 7.12
CA ARG A 67 -13.11 7.40 6.45
C ARG A 67 -12.54 6.25 5.61
N ARG A 68 -12.30 6.55 4.34
CA ARG A 68 -11.79 5.59 3.34
C ARG A 68 -10.46 4.98 3.82
N THR A 69 -10.46 3.67 4.05
CA THR A 69 -9.32 2.95 4.63
C THR A 69 -9.19 1.58 3.99
N HIS A 70 -8.07 1.35 3.33
CA HIS A 70 -7.72 0.12 2.65
C HIS A 70 -6.80 -0.68 3.56
N ILE A 71 -7.20 -1.89 3.92
CA ILE A 71 -6.35 -2.77 4.72
C ILE A 71 -5.82 -3.88 3.83
N HIS A 72 -4.50 -3.99 3.77
CA HIS A 72 -3.76 -4.98 3.00
C HIS A 72 -3.11 -5.94 3.98
N VAL A 73 -3.67 -7.13 4.15
CA VAL A 73 -3.07 -8.17 4.99
C VAL A 73 -2.15 -9.03 4.13
N ARG A 74 -0.88 -9.15 4.51
CA ARG A 74 0.15 -9.87 3.75
C ARG A 74 0.97 -10.79 4.64
N GLU A 75 1.57 -11.82 4.06
CA GLU A 75 2.51 -12.66 4.81
C GLU A 75 3.83 -11.90 5.03
N ALA A 76 4.33 -11.92 6.27
CA ALA A 76 5.56 -11.25 6.66
C ALA A 76 6.75 -11.82 5.88
N GLY A 77 7.57 -10.95 5.28
CA GLY A 77 8.69 -11.33 4.43
C GLY A 77 8.29 -11.71 3.00
N SER A 78 7.00 -11.74 2.67
CA SER A 78 6.57 -11.95 1.27
C SER A 78 6.96 -10.77 0.40
N TRP A 79 7.12 -11.03 -0.91
CA TRP A 79 7.45 -9.95 -1.86
C TRP A 79 6.43 -8.81 -1.84
N SER A 80 5.13 -9.12 -1.78
CA SER A 80 4.06 -8.11 -1.74
C SER A 80 4.15 -7.22 -0.49
N GLU A 81 4.61 -7.79 0.63
CA GLU A 81 4.76 -7.10 1.92
C GLU A 81 5.97 -6.16 1.91
N GLN A 82 7.11 -6.67 1.45
CA GLN A 82 8.35 -5.91 1.33
C GLN A 82 8.24 -4.80 0.29
N MET A 83 7.63 -5.07 -0.87
CA MET A 83 7.48 -4.10 -1.96
C MET A 83 6.72 -2.84 -1.50
N ALA A 84 5.63 -3.00 -0.75
CA ALA A 84 4.85 -1.86 -0.28
C ALA A 84 5.62 -0.98 0.72
N LEU A 85 6.40 -1.60 1.60
CA LEU A 85 7.25 -0.89 2.57
C LEU A 85 8.43 -0.21 1.87
N LEU A 86 9.09 -0.91 0.95
CA LEU A 86 10.21 -0.40 0.18
C LEU A 86 9.81 0.81 -0.66
N PHE A 87 8.67 0.75 -1.35
CA PHE A 87 8.15 1.87 -2.15
C PHE A 87 7.94 3.13 -1.29
N ARG A 88 7.31 2.97 -0.12
CA ARG A 88 7.09 4.05 0.84
C ARG A 88 8.42 4.65 1.32
N ASP A 89 9.31 3.79 1.82
CA ASP A 89 10.55 4.23 2.46
C ASP A 89 11.49 4.88 1.45
N TYR A 90 11.53 4.36 0.22
CA TYR A 90 12.26 4.98 -0.88
C TYR A 90 11.75 6.39 -1.15
N LEU A 91 10.45 6.58 -1.38
CA LEU A 91 9.91 7.90 -1.72
C LEU A 91 9.99 8.91 -0.57
N ARG A 92 10.08 8.47 0.69
CA ARG A 92 10.37 9.34 1.84
C ARG A 92 11.77 9.95 1.80
N LEU A 93 12.72 9.31 1.12
CA LEU A 93 14.12 9.73 1.05
C LEU A 93 14.55 10.26 -0.34
N HIS A 94 13.65 10.21 -1.32
CA HIS A 94 13.92 10.64 -2.71
C HIS A 94 12.88 11.69 -3.13
N PRO A 95 13.05 12.96 -2.71
CA PRO A 95 12.07 14.01 -2.92
C PRO A 95 11.77 14.30 -4.40
N ASP A 96 12.78 14.19 -5.28
CA ASP A 96 12.60 14.43 -6.72
C ASP A 96 11.69 13.36 -7.36
N ASP A 97 11.87 12.09 -6.99
CA ASP A 97 11.02 10.99 -7.43
C ASP A 97 9.61 11.10 -6.83
N CYS A 98 9.50 11.56 -5.59
CA CYS A 98 8.22 11.86 -4.96
C CYS A 98 7.47 12.98 -5.70
N ALA A 99 8.16 14.06 -6.08
CA ALA A 99 7.60 15.17 -6.84
C ALA A 99 7.11 14.71 -8.23
N ALA A 100 7.94 13.95 -8.96
CA ALA A 100 7.55 13.37 -10.25
C ALA A 100 6.31 12.46 -10.12
N TYR A 101 6.21 11.67 -9.03
CA TYR A 101 5.03 10.84 -8.80
C TYR A 101 3.77 11.68 -8.52
N VAL A 102 3.91 12.79 -7.80
CA VAL A 102 2.81 13.73 -7.54
C VAL A 102 2.33 14.37 -8.84
N GLU A 103 3.23 14.87 -9.69
CA GLU A 103 2.90 15.46 -10.97
C GLU A 103 2.15 14.48 -11.87
N LEU A 104 2.64 13.24 -11.99
CA LEU A 104 1.95 12.18 -12.72
C LEU A 104 0.54 11.95 -12.18
N LYS A 105 0.39 11.76 -10.86
CA LYS A 105 -0.91 11.51 -10.25
C LYS A 105 -1.90 12.66 -10.50
N ASN A 106 -1.43 13.90 -10.51
CA ASN A 106 -2.26 15.06 -10.80
C ASN A 106 -2.70 15.08 -12.26
N GLY A 107 -1.79 14.84 -13.21
CA GLY A 107 -2.12 14.72 -14.63
C GLY A 107 -3.14 13.61 -14.91
N LEU A 108 -2.91 12.42 -14.33
CA LEU A 108 -3.82 11.28 -14.46
C LEU A 108 -5.18 11.53 -13.80
N ALA A 109 -5.23 12.26 -12.69
CA ALA A 109 -6.49 12.59 -12.02
C ALA A 109 -7.35 13.55 -12.86
N VAL A 110 -6.72 14.42 -13.66
CA VAL A 110 -7.41 15.27 -14.63
C VAL A 110 -7.88 14.45 -15.83
N GLN A 111 -7.00 13.61 -16.39
CA GLN A 111 -7.27 12.82 -17.59
C GLN A 111 -8.34 11.74 -17.36
N TYR A 112 -8.28 11.04 -16.24
CA TYR A 112 -9.15 9.91 -15.90
C TYR A 112 -10.09 10.26 -14.73
N ARG A 113 -10.66 11.47 -14.77
CA ARG A 113 -11.50 12.02 -13.69
C ARG A 113 -12.64 11.06 -13.30
N ASP A 114 -13.31 10.49 -14.29
CA ASP A 114 -14.50 9.65 -14.12
C ASP A 114 -14.20 8.15 -14.29
N ASP A 115 -12.93 7.79 -14.54
CA ASP A 115 -12.50 6.40 -14.71
C ASP A 115 -11.41 6.04 -13.70
N ARG A 116 -11.86 5.51 -12.57
CA ARG A 116 -10.96 5.10 -11.48
C ARG A 116 -10.06 3.92 -11.86
N VAL A 117 -10.52 3.02 -12.74
CA VAL A 117 -9.77 1.83 -13.14
C VAL A 117 -8.64 2.28 -14.04
N ALA A 118 -8.94 3.04 -15.09
CA ALA A 118 -7.93 3.60 -15.98
C ALA A 118 -6.92 4.49 -15.23
N TYR A 119 -7.36 5.29 -14.25
CA TYR A 119 -6.45 6.03 -13.36
C TYR A 119 -5.47 5.11 -12.60
N THR A 120 -5.95 3.95 -12.15
CA THR A 120 -5.12 3.02 -11.39
C THR A 120 -4.08 2.39 -12.31
N ASP A 121 -4.53 1.84 -13.44
CA ASP A 121 -3.71 1.14 -14.42
C ASP A 121 -2.65 2.08 -15.04
N ALA A 122 -3.02 3.34 -15.32
CA ALA A 122 -2.10 4.31 -15.91
C ALA A 122 -0.93 4.71 -15.00
N LYS A 123 -1.00 4.43 -13.69
CA LYS A 123 0.13 4.65 -12.77
C LYS A 123 1.14 3.51 -12.78
N ASP A 124 0.74 2.31 -13.17
CA ASP A 124 1.54 1.10 -13.00
C ASP A 124 2.93 1.20 -13.61
N PRO A 125 3.11 1.74 -14.84
CA PRO A 125 4.45 1.88 -15.42
C PRO A 125 5.39 2.71 -14.54
N PHE A 126 4.89 3.79 -13.94
CA PHE A 126 5.68 4.66 -13.07
C PHE A 126 5.95 4.00 -11.71
N VAL A 127 4.97 3.28 -11.16
CA VAL A 127 5.17 2.51 -9.92
C VAL A 127 6.31 1.51 -10.10
N TRP A 128 6.35 0.79 -11.23
CA TRP A 128 7.44 -0.14 -11.53
C TRP A 128 8.79 0.55 -11.74
N GLN A 129 8.82 1.73 -12.33
CA GLN A 129 10.05 2.54 -12.43
C GLN A 129 10.60 2.90 -11.05
N ILE A 130 9.75 3.37 -10.14
CA ILE A 130 10.14 3.68 -8.76
C ILE A 130 10.62 2.42 -8.04
N LEU A 131 9.92 1.30 -8.18
CA LEU A 131 10.35 0.04 -7.57
C LEU A 131 11.70 -0.44 -8.08
N SER A 132 11.99 -0.26 -9.37
CA SER A 132 13.32 -0.58 -9.92
C SER A 132 14.42 0.31 -9.31
N LYS A 133 14.16 1.61 -9.11
CA LYS A 133 15.11 2.48 -8.40
C LYS A 133 15.24 2.11 -6.93
N ALA A 134 14.11 1.80 -6.29
CA ALA A 134 14.04 1.43 -4.88
C ALA A 134 14.77 0.12 -4.59
N ASP A 135 14.69 -0.86 -5.48
CA ASP A 135 15.45 -2.10 -5.41
C ASP A 135 16.96 -1.82 -5.43
N LYS A 136 17.45 -1.02 -6.39
CA LYS A 136 18.88 -0.63 -6.45
C LYS A 136 19.29 0.12 -5.19
N TRP A 137 18.47 1.07 -4.74
CA TRP A 137 18.70 1.79 -3.48
C TRP A 137 18.77 0.85 -2.28
N SER A 138 17.87 -0.14 -2.20
CA SER A 138 17.85 -1.11 -1.10
C SER A 138 19.16 -1.88 -0.98
N GLN A 139 19.79 -2.23 -2.10
CA GLN A 139 21.08 -2.91 -2.13
C GLN A 139 22.23 -1.98 -1.71
N MET A 140 22.19 -0.70 -2.13
CA MET A 140 23.22 0.29 -1.76
C MET A 140 23.23 0.59 -0.27
N VAL A 141 22.06 0.68 0.37
CA VAL A 141 21.95 1.06 1.79
C VAL A 141 21.72 -0.13 2.73
N GLY A 142 21.61 -1.35 2.19
CA GLY A 142 21.26 -2.54 2.96
C GLY A 142 19.87 -2.43 3.60
N TRP A 143 18.90 -1.86 2.88
CA TRP A 143 17.57 -1.57 3.40
C TRP A 143 16.91 -2.83 3.95
N ARG A 144 16.27 -2.66 5.09
CA ARG A 144 15.29 -3.57 5.67
C ARG A 144 14.15 -2.70 6.19
N PRO A 145 12.92 -3.21 6.27
CA PRO A 145 11.85 -2.50 6.93
C PRO A 145 12.26 -2.03 8.32
N GLY A 146 12.09 -0.74 8.59
CA GLY A 146 12.35 -0.17 9.91
C GLY A 146 11.36 -0.68 10.98
N PRO A 147 11.41 -0.09 12.19
CA PRO A 147 10.42 -0.31 13.23
C PRO A 147 9.01 -0.13 12.66
N SER A 148 8.09 -0.99 13.09
CA SER A 148 6.69 -0.84 12.70
C SER A 148 6.07 0.38 13.38
N ASP A 149 5.00 0.91 12.79
CA ASP A 149 4.22 1.98 13.41
C ASP A 149 3.45 1.45 14.65
N VAL A 150 3.27 0.12 14.76
CA VAL A 150 2.73 -0.61 15.93
C VAL A 150 3.46 -1.94 16.15
#